data_AF-A0A3D2FBK3-F1
#
_entry.id   AF-A0A3D2FBK3-F1
#
_cell.length_a   1.000
_cell.length_b   1.000
_cell.length_c   1.000
_cell.angle_alpha   90.00
_cell.angle_beta   90.00
_cell.angle_gamma   90.00
#
_symmetry.space_group_name_H-M   'P 1'
#
loop_
_entity.id
_entity.type
_entity.pdbx_description
1 polymer ?
#
loop_
_entity_poly.entity_id
_entity_poly.type
_entity_poly.pdbx_seq_one_letter_code
_entity_poly.pdbx_strand_id
1 'polypeptide(L)'
;VDRVPTCVRTCPSGARHFGDLGDENSDVSKLVAERGGMDLMPEQGTKPVNKYLPPRPKDELPEFDVLAPFLEPVAQEAKGFLGWLDKTLEKL
;
A
#
# COMPACT_ATOMS: atom_id res chain seq x y z
N VAL A 1 -22.27 -24.23 -14.82
CA VAL A 1 -20.81 -24.12 -15.02
C VAL A 1 -20.44 -22.67 -14.79
N ASP A 2 -19.66 -22.40 -13.77
CA ASP A 2 -19.16 -21.06 -13.47
C ASP A 2 -18.18 -20.64 -14.57
N ARG A 3 -18.40 -19.49 -15.22
CA ARG A 3 -17.59 -19.03 -16.38
C ARG A 3 -16.53 -18.02 -15.95
N VAL A 4 -15.74 -18.38 -14.95
CA VAL A 4 -14.69 -17.50 -14.41
C VAL A 4 -13.31 -17.98 -14.89
N PRO A 5 -12.48 -17.09 -15.50
CA PRO A 5 -11.13 -17.45 -15.95
C PRO A 5 -10.25 -17.94 -14.79
N THR A 6 -9.33 -18.86 -15.09
CA THR A 6 -8.43 -19.41 -14.07
C THR A 6 -7.64 -18.32 -13.35
N CYS A 7 -7.13 -17.31 -14.07
CA CYS A 7 -6.38 -16.22 -13.46
C CYS A 7 -7.17 -15.41 -12.41
N VAL A 8 -8.50 -15.33 -12.54
CA VAL A 8 -9.39 -14.72 -11.55
C VAL A 8 -9.63 -15.67 -10.40
N ARG A 9 -10.06 -16.90 -10.70
CA ARG A 9 -10.38 -17.92 -9.70
C ARG A 9 -9.21 -18.26 -8.77
N THR A 10 -7.99 -18.29 -9.29
CA THR A 10 -6.81 -18.70 -8.51
C THR A 10 -6.07 -17.52 -7.90
N CYS A 11 -6.58 -16.29 -7.98
CA CYS A 11 -5.88 -15.13 -7.45
C CYS A 11 -6.01 -15.08 -5.92
N PRO A 12 -4.93 -15.32 -5.15
CA PRO A 12 -5.03 -15.37 -3.69
C PRO A 12 -5.32 -14.00 -3.08
N SER A 13 -4.88 -12.92 -3.74
CA SER A 13 -5.09 -11.54 -3.30
C SER A 13 -6.42 -10.94 -3.76
N GLY A 14 -7.20 -11.65 -4.59
CA GLY A 14 -8.44 -11.11 -5.17
C GLY A 14 -8.21 -9.90 -6.09
N ALA A 15 -7.03 -9.79 -6.71
CA ALA A 15 -6.65 -8.62 -7.51
C ALA A 15 -7.30 -8.55 -8.91
N ARG A 16 -7.90 -9.66 -9.38
CA ARG A 16 -8.51 -9.74 -10.72
C ARG A 16 -10.00 -9.94 -10.60
N HIS A 17 -10.76 -9.22 -11.41
CA HIS A 17 -12.23 -9.31 -11.49
C HIS A 17 -12.62 -9.53 -12.95
N PHE A 18 -13.67 -10.32 -13.19
CA PHE A 18 -14.13 -10.67 -14.54
C PHE A 18 -15.65 -10.49 -14.62
N GLY A 19 -16.12 -9.91 -15.71
CA GLY A 19 -17.52 -9.60 -15.94
C GLY A 19 -17.70 -8.79 -17.23
N ASP A 20 -18.92 -8.34 -17.47
CA ASP A 20 -19.26 -7.51 -18.63
C ASP A 20 -19.02 -6.02 -18.33
N LEU A 21 -18.00 -5.42 -18.94
CA LEU A 21 -17.70 -3.99 -18.78
C LEU A 21 -18.68 -3.08 -19.54
N GLY A 22 -19.50 -3.64 -20.44
CA GLY A 22 -20.56 -2.91 -21.14
C GLY A 22 -21.86 -2.80 -20.35
N ASP A 23 -22.06 -3.66 -19.34
CA ASP A 23 -23.19 -3.57 -18.42
C ASP A 23 -22.83 -2.69 -17.22
N GLU A 24 -23.48 -1.53 -17.10
CA GLU A 24 -23.29 -0.58 -15.99
C GLU A 24 -23.62 -1.18 -14.61
N ASN A 25 -24.44 -2.24 -14.58
CA ASN A 25 -24.83 -2.90 -13.34
C ASN A 25 -23.87 -4.02 -12.93
N SER A 26 -22.88 -4.35 -13.75
CA SER A 26 -21.90 -5.40 -13.44
C SER A 26 -20.92 -4.98 -12.34
N ASP A 27 -20.38 -5.95 -11.62
CA ASP A 27 -19.40 -5.69 -10.56
C ASP A 27 -18.12 -5.03 -11.09
N VAL A 28 -17.69 -5.40 -12.31
CA VAL A 28 -16.48 -4.81 -12.92
C VAL A 28 -16.71 -3.35 -13.35
N SER A 29 -17.89 -3.03 -13.88
CA SER A 29 -18.25 -1.65 -14.27
C SER A 29 -18.31 -0.73 -13.06
N LYS A 30 -18.98 -1.18 -11.98
CA LYS A 30 -19.04 -0.44 -10.71
C LYS A 30 -17.65 -0.24 -10.11
N LEU A 31 -16.83 -1.30 -10.06
CA LEU A 31 -15.48 -1.23 -9.49
C LEU A 31 -14.57 -0.26 -10.25
N VAL A 32 -14.63 -0.27 -11.58
CA VAL A 32 -13.86 0.65 -12.43
C VAL A 32 -14.31 2.10 -12.21
N ALA A 33 -15.62 2.34 -12.15
CA ALA A 33 -16.17 3.68 -11.91
C ALA A 33 -15.80 4.21 -10.51
N GLU A 34 -15.94 3.38 -9.48
CA GLU A 34 -15.68 3.75 -8.08
C GLU A 34 -14.20 4.03 -7.81
N ARG A 35 -13.30 3.21 -8.37
CA ARG A 35 -11.86 3.27 -8.07
C ARG A 35 -11.05 4.03 -9.12
N GLY A 36 -11.67 4.60 -10.15
CA GLY A 36 -10.98 5.34 -11.20
C GLY A 36 -10.10 4.45 -12.07
N GLY A 37 -10.66 3.35 -12.60
CA GLY A 37 -9.93 2.43 -13.46
C GLY A 37 -9.46 3.09 -14.76
N MET A 38 -8.26 2.72 -15.20
CA MET A 38 -7.55 3.33 -16.33
C MET A 38 -7.13 2.32 -17.39
N ASP A 39 -6.94 2.80 -18.62
CA ASP A 39 -6.31 2.01 -19.67
C ASP A 39 -4.79 1.95 -19.46
N LEU A 40 -4.24 0.78 -19.73
CA LEU A 40 -2.79 0.61 -19.76
C LEU A 40 -2.25 1.09 -21.11
N MET A 41 -1.25 1.96 -21.06
CA MET A 41 -0.56 2.50 -22.25
C MET A 41 -1.51 3.14 -23.28
N PRO A 42 -2.29 4.17 -22.89
CA PRO A 42 -3.27 4.81 -23.77
C PRO A 42 -2.65 5.38 -25.06
N GLU A 43 -1.36 5.73 -25.05
CA GLU A 43 -0.61 6.23 -26.20
C GLU A 43 -0.58 5.27 -27.40
N GLN A 44 -0.84 3.97 -27.20
CA GLN A 44 -0.85 2.99 -28.28
C GLN A 44 -2.18 2.95 -29.06
N GLY A 45 -3.24 3.59 -28.58
CA GLY A 45 -4.53 3.66 -29.30
C GLY A 45 -5.28 2.32 -29.47
N THR A 46 -4.90 1.28 -28.72
CA THR A 46 -5.42 -0.10 -28.87
C THR A 46 -6.79 -0.33 -28.23
N LYS A 47 -7.30 0.63 -27.44
CA LYS A 47 -8.61 0.61 -26.77
C LYS A 47 -8.86 -0.72 -26.00
N PRO A 48 -8.02 -1.06 -25.02
CA PRO A 48 -8.14 -2.32 -24.30
C PRO A 48 -9.43 -2.37 -23.46
N VAL A 49 -9.99 -3.58 -23.32
CA VAL A 49 -11.12 -3.84 -22.43
C VAL A 49 -10.70 -4.09 -20.99
N ASN A 50 -9.42 -4.40 -20.75
CA ASN A 50 -8.89 -4.60 -19.41
C ASN A 50 -8.56 -3.26 -18.75
N LYS A 51 -9.22 -2.96 -17.63
CA LYS A 51 -9.02 -1.73 -16.85
C LYS A 51 -8.14 -2.01 -15.63
N TYR A 52 -7.10 -1.20 -15.45
CA TYR A 52 -6.22 -1.26 -14.29
C TYR A 52 -6.72 -0.33 -13.21
N LEU A 53 -6.70 -0.79 -11.96
CA LEU A 53 -7.10 0.00 -10.81
C LEU A 53 -5.87 0.62 -10.15
N PRO A 54 -5.95 1.84 -9.62
CA PRO A 54 -4.85 2.45 -8.88
C PRO A 54 -4.47 1.59 -7.67
N PRO A 55 -3.22 1.69 -7.18
CA PRO A 55 -2.81 1.01 -5.95
C PRO A 55 -3.75 1.34 -4.79
N ARG A 56 -4.07 0.33 -3.99
CA ARG A 56 -4.77 0.59 -2.72
C ARG A 56 -3.80 1.27 -1.75
N PRO A 57 -4.27 2.20 -0.91
CA PRO A 57 -3.51 2.63 0.26
C PRO A 57 -3.04 1.41 1.04
N LYS A 58 -1.81 1.45 1.54
CA LYS A 58 -1.32 0.40 2.43
C LYS A 58 -2.07 0.51 3.74
N ASP A 59 -2.32 -0.63 4.37
CA ASP A 59 -2.78 -0.63 5.74
C ASP A 59 -1.75 0.12 6.60
N GLU A 60 -2.21 1.06 7.42
CA GLU A 60 -1.38 1.67 8.43
C GLU A 60 -1.11 0.60 9.48
N LEU A 61 0.10 0.02 9.44
CA LEU A 61 0.57 -0.78 10.55
C LEU A 61 0.66 0.17 11.75
N PRO A 62 0.06 -0.17 12.90
CA PRO A 62 0.35 0.55 14.12
C PRO A 62 1.87 0.54 14.29
N GLU A 63 2.46 1.65 14.73
CA GLU A 63 3.85 1.69 15.15
C GLU A 63 4.01 0.75 16.35
N PHE A 64 4.25 -0.52 16.07
CA PHE A 64 4.67 -1.49 17.06
C PHE A 64 6.19 -1.41 17.12
N ASP A 65 6.69 -0.59 18.04
CA ASP A 65 8.06 -0.76 18.50
C ASP A 65 8.11 -2.06 19.32
N VAL A 66 8.35 -3.16 18.63
CA VAL A 66 8.51 -4.51 19.22
C VAL A 66 9.66 -4.56 20.23
N LEU A 67 10.57 -3.57 20.21
CA LEU A 67 11.68 -3.46 21.13
C LEU A 67 11.41 -2.49 22.27
N ALA A 68 10.41 -1.61 22.19
CA ALA A 68 10.07 -0.65 23.24
C ALA A 68 9.96 -1.28 24.65
N PRO A 69 9.36 -2.48 24.84
CA PRO A 69 9.31 -3.13 26.16
C PRO A 69 10.67 -3.65 26.64
N PHE A 70 11.63 -3.84 25.74
CA PHE A 70 12.95 -4.41 26.00
C PHE A 70 14.08 -3.38 26.01
N LEU A 71 13.76 -2.10 25.76
CA LEU A 71 14.71 -1.01 25.83
C LEU A 71 14.69 -0.42 27.24
N GLU A 72 15.55 -0.95 28.12
CA GLU A 72 15.90 -0.22 29.34
C GLU A 72 16.79 0.98 28.95
N PRO A 73 16.43 2.22 29.33
CA PRO A 73 17.28 3.37 29.06
C PRO A 73 18.58 3.23 29.86
N VAL A 74 19.68 2.94 29.15
CA VAL A 74 20.99 2.63 29.76
C VAL A 74 21.62 3.86 30.43
N ALA A 75 21.23 5.07 30.03
CA ALA A 75 21.56 6.31 30.73
C ALA A 75 20.60 7.44 30.37
N GLN A 76 20.01 8.10 31.37
CA GLN A 76 19.17 9.30 31.17
C GLN A 76 20.00 10.60 31.12
N GLU A 77 21.23 10.60 31.67
CA GLU A 77 22.13 11.75 31.66
C GLU A 77 23.59 11.31 31.53
N ALA A 78 24.32 11.91 30.60
CA ALA A 78 25.76 11.71 30.47
C ALA A 78 26.49 12.41 31.63
N LYS A 79 27.28 11.64 32.40
CA LYS A 79 28.09 12.17 33.52
C LYS A 79 29.58 12.22 33.16
N GLY A 80 30.33 13.08 33.85
CA GLY A 80 31.78 13.20 33.69
C GLY A 80 32.16 13.83 32.36
N PHE A 81 33.15 13.24 31.67
CA PHE A 81 33.70 13.77 30.42
C PHE A 81 32.63 13.94 29.33
N LEU A 82 31.74 12.97 29.17
CA LEU A 82 30.68 13.02 28.15
C LEU A 82 29.68 14.14 28.42
N GLY A 83 29.29 14.36 29.68
CA GLY A 83 28.40 15.47 30.04
C GLY A 83 29.03 16.86 29.93
N TRP A 84 30.36 16.96 30.06
CA TRP A 84 31.09 18.20 29.74
C TRP A 84 31.13 18.44 28.23
N LEU A 85 31.45 17.41 27.44
CA LEU A 85 31.53 17.50 25.99
C LEU A 85 30.19 17.93 25.36
N ASP A 86 29.08 17.33 25.79
CA ASP A 86 27.74 17.71 25.32
C ASP A 86 27.46 19.19 25.60
N LYS A 87 27.74 19.68 26.82
CA LYS A 87 27.56 21.11 27.16
C LYS A 87 28.44 22.07 26.36
N THR A 88 29.60 21.60 25.90
CA THR A 88 30.49 22.40 25.05
C THR A 88 29.99 22.42 23.61
N LEU A 89 29.47 21.29 23.10
CA LEU A 89 28.89 21.20 21.76
C LEU A 89 27.55 21.96 21.64
N GLU A 90 26.71 21.95 22.68
CA GLU A 90 25.45 22.72 22.70
C GLU A 90 25.64 24.24 22.66
N LYS A 91 26.83 24.73 23.00
CA LYS A 91 27.15 26.16 23.04
C LYS A 91 27.78 26.71 21.75
N LEU A 92 28.04 25.83 20.77
CA LEU A 92 28.47 26.19 19.42
C LEU A 92 27.24 26.42 18.53
#